data_AF-A0AAT9HYJ2-F1
#
_entry.id   AF-A0AAT9HYJ2-F1
#
_cell.length_a   1.000
_cell.length_b   1.000
_cell.length_c   1.000
_cell.angle_alpha   90.00
_cell.angle_beta   90.00
_cell.angle_gamma   90.00
#
_symmetry.space_group_name_H-M   'P 1'
#
loop_
_entity.id
_entity.type
_entity.pdbx_description
1 polymer ?
#
loop_
_entity_poly.entity_id
_entity_poly.type
_entity_poly.pdbx_seq_one_letter_code
_entity_poly.pdbx_strand_id
1 'polypeptide(L)' 'MLDDQGKLRRFVNVYVNDDDVRFEQGLETVTPDGAGISIIPAVAGG' A
#
# COMPACT_ATOMS: atom_id res chain seq x y z
N MET A 1 -3.84 5.37 -7.78
CA MET A 1 -3.06 4.57 -6.80
C MET A 1 -1.73 4.10 -7.40
N LEU A 2 -1.73 3.49 -8.59
CA LEU A 2 -0.50 3.12 -9.31
C LEU A 2 -0.08 4.17 -10.34
N ASP A 3 1.21 4.22 -10.68
CA ASP A 3 1.75 4.98 -11.80
C ASP A 3 1.57 4.22 -13.14
N ASP A 4 2.04 4.82 -14.22
CA ASP A 4 1.86 4.31 -15.58
C ASP A 4 2.72 3.06 -15.86
N GLN A 5 3.53 2.64 -14.89
CA GLN A 5 4.34 1.43 -14.89
C GLN A 5 3.83 0.40 -13.86
N GLY A 6 2.67 0.65 -13.24
CA GLY A 6 2.06 -0.25 -12.26
C GLY A 6 2.69 -0.18 -10.86
N LYS A 7 3.62 0.74 -10.60
CA LYS A 7 4.20 0.93 -9.26
C LYS A 7 3.32 1.79 -8.40
N LEU A 8 3.34 1.57 -7.08
CA LEU A 8 2.67 2.47 -6.14
C LEU A 8 3.16 3.89 -6.30
N ARG A 9 2.22 4.83 -6.51
CA ARG A 9 2.56 6.25 -6.51
C ARG A 9 3.09 6.61 -5.11
N ARG A 10 4.14 7.43 -5.09
CA ARG A 10 4.86 7.83 -3.86
C ARG A 10 3.97 8.48 -2.78
N PHE A 11 2.77 8.91 -3.16
CA PHE A 11 1.75 9.51 -2.30
C PHE A 11 0.63 8.54 -1.88
N VAL A 12 0.84 7.22 -1.93
CA VAL A 12 -0.15 6.23 -1.49
C VAL A 12 0.53 5.20 -0.61
N ASN A 13 0.11 5.13 0.66
CA ASN A 13 0.55 4.09 1.59
C ASN A 13 -0.46 2.95 1.58
N VAL A 14 0.04 1.72 1.51
CA VAL A 14 -0.78 0.50 1.51
C VAL A 14 -0.32 -0.36 2.66
N TYR A 15 -1.27 -0.89 3.42
CA TYR A 15 -1.01 -1.75 4.56
C TYR A 15 -1.81 -3.04 4.45
N VAL A 16 -1.20 -4.14 4.90
CA VAL A 16 -1.86 -5.45 5.08
C VAL A 16 -1.74 -5.80 6.55
N ASN A 17 -2.88 -5.94 7.25
CA ASN A 17 -2.92 -6.14 8.71
C ASN A 17 -2.07 -5.12 9.49
N ASP A 18 -2.15 -3.85 9.10
CA ASP A 18 -1.43 -2.70 9.68
C ASP A 18 0.08 -2.59 9.37
N ASP A 19 0.66 -3.56 8.64
CA ASP A 19 2.05 -3.51 8.18
C ASP A 19 2.17 -2.82 6.81
N ASP A 20 3.09 -1.85 6.65
CA ASP A 20 3.31 -1.14 5.37
C ASP A 20 4.01 -2.07 4.38
N VAL A 21 3.35 -2.34 3.25
CA VAL A 21 3.83 -3.30 2.24
C VAL A 21 5.19 -2.93 1.63
N ARG A 22 5.65 -1.68 1.79
CA ARG A 22 6.98 -1.25 1.32
C ARG A 22 8.13 -1.87 2.08
N PHE A 23 7.90 -2.33 3.31
CA PHE A 23 8.89 -3.08 4.09
C PHE A 23 8.73 -4.60 3.95
N GLU A 24 7.70 -5.04 3.23
CA GLU A 24 7.39 -6.44 2.92
C GLU A 24 7.72 -6.76 1.44
N GLN A 25 6.80 -7.41 0.71
CA GLN A 25 6.97 -7.79 -0.70
C GLN A 25 6.34 -6.77 -1.68
N GLY A 26 6.08 -5.54 -1.22
CA GLY A 26 5.39 -4.54 -2.03
C GLY A 26 3.98 -4.99 -2.39
N LEU A 27 3.57 -4.76 -3.64
CA LEU A 27 2.24 -5.16 -4.11
C LEU A 27 2.07 -6.68 -4.22
N GLU A 28 3.15 -7.45 -4.09
CA GLU A 28 3.10 -8.92 -4.04
C GLU A 28 2.95 -9.46 -2.61
N THR A 29 2.81 -8.59 -1.61
CA THR A 29 2.57 -8.99 -0.21
C THR A 29 1.34 -9.87 -0.11
N VAL A 30 1.51 -11.06 0.47
CA VAL A 30 0.46 -12.07 0.59
C VAL A 30 -0.69 -11.54 1.46
N THR A 31 -1.90 -11.63 0.93
CA THR A 31 -3.13 -11.29 1.64
C THR A 31 -3.91 -12.57 1.94
N PRO A 32 -3.71 -13.21 3.11
CA PRO A 32 -4.50 -14.37 3.49
C PRO A 32 -5.98 -14.00 3.68
N ASP A 33 -6.85 -15.00 3.66
CA ASP A 33 -8.28 -14.79 3.88
C ASP A 33 -8.55 -14.06 5.21
N GLY A 34 -9.37 -13.01 5.14
CA GLY A 34 -9.68 -12.16 6.28
C GLY A 34 -8.65 -11.05 6.57
N ALA A 35 -7.60 -10.91 5.76
CA ALA A 35 -6.64 -9.82 5.91
C ALA A 35 -7.29 -8.44 5.72
N GLY A 36 -6.98 -7.52 6.62
CA GLY A 36 -7.37 -6.12 6.50
C GLY A 36 -6.44 -5.38 5.55
N ILE A 37 -7.00 -4.68 4.56
CA ILE A 37 -6.24 -3.86 3.62
C ILE A 37 -6.62 -2.39 3.84
N SER A 38 -5.62 -1.57 4.16
CA SER A 38 -5.79 -0.12 4.33
C SER A 38 -5.02 0.61 3.25
N ILE A 39 -5.70 1.51 2.54
CA ILE A 39 -5.06 2.35 1.53
C ILE A 39 -5.25 3.81 1.92
N ILE A 40 -4.14 4.45 2.30
CA ILE A 40 -4.14 5.81 2.82
C ILE A 40 -3.48 6.70 1.76
N PRO A 41 -4.23 7.64 1.15
CA PRO A 41 -3.61 8.67 0.34
C PRO A 41 -2.74 9.54 1.25
N ALA A 42 -1.48 9.74 0.87
CA ALA A 42 -0.60 10.65 1.58
C ALA A 42 -1.15 12.06 1.40
N VAL A 43 -1.74 12.59 2.47
CA VAL A 43 -2.09 14.00 2.54
C VAL A 43 -0.78 14.73 2.80
N ALA A 44 -0.26 15.42 1.79
CA ALA A 44 0.69 16.49 2.06
C ALA A 44 -0.10 17.55 2.83
N GLY A 45 0.07 17.58 4.15
CA GLY A 45 -0.53 18.60 4.99
C GLY A 45 -0.18 19.97 4.42
N GLY A 46 -1.21 20.75 4.10
CA GLY A 46 -1.09 22.20 3.93
C GLY A 46 -1.04 22.87 5.28
#